data_AF-A0A7S1KJU1-F1
#
_entry.id   AF-A0A7S1KJU1-F1
#
_cell.length_a   1.000
_cell.length_b   1.000
_cell.length_c   1.000
_cell.angle_alpha   90.00
_cell.angle_beta   90.00
_cell.angle_gamma   90.00
#
_symmetry.space_group_name_H-M   'P 1'
#
loop_
_entity.id
_entity.type
_entity.pdbx_description
1 polymer ?
#
loop_
_entity_poly.entity_id
_entity_poly.type
_entity_poly.pdbx_seq_one_letter_code
_entity_poly.pdbx_strand_id
1 'polypeptide(L)'
;MLTRIGIFYFVHALSAIQPGTAFADVWSVSGRHLAFHTPAFSNRVHLLRRRGLQILQSADGASPTTSTSPCASDPVSAAVHDGRSLPIPRKGTPAFVSCKAVGVGYAVPTAELTNADLEKVVETTDEWIQTRTGIKKRRILNGESSLQDLAASASRDALSMCGLKAKDVDLVILATSSPDDLFGDATYVANAIGACGAVAFDLTAACSGFLFGMVTASQFIQTGVYRNVLLIGADALSRWVDWSDRNTCILFGDGAGAAVLQAASPTDQAGILGFSMKSDGRRREQLTLAYGGSDHVLNTSEFGDHHVVTRGSYKPIYMNGREVFKFATREVPTAIQEALDHAGITIEQVDWLLLHQANIRIMDSVADRLGLSRDKVLANLEKYGNTSAASIPIALAEAISGGRVKKGDIIAMAGFGAGLSWGAAIVRW
;
A
#
# COMPACT_ATOMS: atom_id res chain seq x y z
N MET A 1 46.62 -60.00 17.95
CA MET A 1 45.47 -60.55 18.71
C MET A 1 44.22 -59.84 18.18
N LEU A 2 43.18 -60.51 17.68
CA LEU A 2 42.28 -61.48 18.34
C LEU A 2 41.48 -60.76 19.46
N THR A 3 40.13 -60.73 19.47
CA THR A 3 39.17 -61.57 18.69
C THR A 3 37.74 -60.95 18.58
N ARG A 4 37.13 -61.04 17.36
CA ARG A 4 35.70 -61.36 17.00
C ARG A 4 34.51 -60.67 17.73
N ILE A 5 33.34 -60.35 17.13
CA ILE A 5 32.68 -60.54 15.79
C ILE A 5 31.56 -59.45 15.65
N GLY A 6 30.84 -59.14 14.55
CA GLY A 6 30.67 -59.67 13.17
C GLY A 6 30.48 -58.52 12.13
N ILE A 7 29.97 -58.63 10.88
CA ILE A 7 29.17 -59.65 10.13
C ILE A 7 27.67 -59.64 10.49
N PHE A 8 26.67 -59.40 9.61
CA PHE A 8 26.52 -58.89 8.19
C PHE A 8 25.16 -58.12 8.08
N TYR A 9 24.78 -57.25 7.10
CA TYR A 9 24.90 -57.09 5.62
C TYR A 9 23.88 -57.86 4.74
N PHE A 10 23.13 -57.15 3.86
CA PHE A 10 22.71 -57.62 2.52
C PHE A 10 22.30 -56.46 1.58
N VAL A 11 22.51 -56.62 0.26
CA VAL A 11 22.29 -55.60 -0.79
C VAL A 11 21.93 -56.26 -2.14
N HIS A 12 21.20 -55.53 -3.00
CA HIS A 12 20.89 -55.79 -4.43
C HIS A 12 19.97 -56.97 -4.83
N ALA A 13 18.98 -56.62 -5.66
CA ALA A 13 18.83 -57.19 -7.01
C ALA A 13 18.23 -56.12 -7.96
N LEU A 14 18.58 -56.19 -9.25
CA LEU A 14 18.02 -55.42 -10.37
C LEU A 14 17.24 -56.38 -11.28
N SER A 15 16.19 -55.90 -11.99
CA SER A 15 15.96 -56.20 -13.41
C SER A 15 14.78 -55.42 -14.01
N ALA A 16 14.84 -55.21 -15.32
CA ALA A 16 13.96 -54.33 -16.10
C ALA A 16 12.65 -54.97 -16.58
N ILE A 17 11.73 -54.14 -17.08
CA ILE A 17 11.04 -54.28 -18.39
C ILE A 17 10.40 -52.91 -18.77
N GLN A 18 10.05 -52.71 -20.05
CA GLN A 18 9.80 -51.40 -20.69
C GLN A 18 8.29 -51.20 -21.11
N PRO A 19 7.84 -50.19 -21.90
CA PRO A 19 6.61 -49.45 -21.58
C PRO A 19 5.50 -49.47 -22.66
N GLY A 20 4.36 -48.82 -22.40
CA GLY A 20 3.55 -48.17 -23.45
C GLY A 20 2.04 -48.06 -23.20
N THR A 21 1.45 -46.95 -23.71
CA THR A 21 0.02 -46.75 -24.10
C THR A 21 -1.08 -46.86 -23.02
N ALA A 22 -2.22 -46.16 -23.09
CA ALA A 22 -2.65 -45.00 -23.90
C ALA A 22 -3.93 -44.35 -23.27
N PHE A 23 -4.45 -43.29 -23.90
CA PHE A 23 -5.74 -42.64 -23.59
C PHE A 23 -6.95 -43.59 -23.58
N ALA A 24 -7.96 -43.29 -22.75
CA ALA A 24 -9.37 -43.14 -23.20
C ALA A 24 -10.26 -42.52 -22.10
N ASP A 25 -11.31 -41.81 -22.53
CA ASP A 25 -12.31 -41.12 -21.71
C ASP A 25 -13.53 -42.00 -21.32
N VAL A 26 -14.49 -41.33 -20.67
CA VAL A 26 -15.91 -41.70 -20.50
C VAL A 26 -16.25 -42.74 -19.43
N TRP A 27 -16.96 -42.27 -18.40
CA TRP A 27 -18.06 -43.02 -17.78
C TRP A 27 -19.34 -42.21 -17.79
N SER A 28 -20.46 -42.88 -18.02
CA SER A 28 -21.75 -42.28 -18.36
C SER A 28 -22.69 -42.14 -17.16
N VAL A 29 -23.67 -41.24 -17.30
CA VAL A 29 -24.75 -41.07 -16.32
C VAL A 29 -25.73 -42.24 -16.40
N SER A 30 -25.96 -42.90 -15.26
CA SER A 30 -27.24 -43.55 -14.98
C SER A 30 -27.60 -43.31 -13.51
N GLY A 31 -28.81 -42.80 -13.26
CA GLY A 31 -29.23 -42.35 -11.93
C GLY A 31 -30.21 -43.30 -11.26
N ARG A 32 -30.35 -43.17 -9.93
CA ARG A 32 -31.50 -43.62 -9.13
C ARG A 32 -31.72 -42.67 -7.97
N HIS A 33 -32.97 -42.34 -7.67
CA HIS A 33 -33.31 -41.63 -6.44
C HIS A 33 -33.15 -42.54 -5.22
N LEU A 34 -32.69 -41.96 -4.12
CA LEU A 34 -33.02 -42.38 -2.76
C LEU A 34 -33.23 -41.13 -1.91
N ALA A 35 -34.29 -41.13 -1.10
CA ALA A 35 -34.68 -39.97 -0.29
C ALA A 35 -33.94 -39.99 1.05
N PHE A 36 -33.40 -38.85 1.47
CA PHE A 36 -32.82 -38.68 2.80
C PHE A 36 -33.90 -38.40 3.83
N HIS A 37 -34.21 -39.40 4.66
CA HIS A 37 -34.91 -39.18 5.92
C HIS A 37 -33.96 -38.53 6.93
N THR A 38 -34.33 -37.38 7.47
CA THR A 38 -33.68 -36.79 8.64
C THR A 38 -34.29 -37.33 9.95
N PRO A 39 -33.46 -37.69 10.93
CA PRO A 39 -33.84 -37.67 12.34
C PRO A 39 -33.09 -36.53 13.05
N ALA A 40 -33.83 -35.60 13.65
CA ALA A 40 -33.23 -34.62 14.56
C ALA A 40 -32.89 -35.30 15.91
N PHE A 41 -31.76 -34.95 16.51
CA PHE A 41 -31.45 -35.27 17.90
C PHE A 41 -30.87 -34.07 18.65
N SER A 42 -31.06 -34.08 19.97
CA SER A 42 -31.16 -32.86 20.77
C SER A 42 -29.93 -32.56 21.64
N ASN A 43 -29.86 -31.28 22.06
CA ASN A 43 -28.89 -30.72 22.99
C ASN A 43 -28.57 -31.64 24.19
N ARG A 44 -27.28 -31.91 24.42
CA ARG A 44 -26.71 -32.11 25.76
C ARG A 44 -25.38 -31.37 25.91
N VAL A 45 -25.42 -30.25 26.63
CA VAL A 45 -24.21 -29.59 27.16
C VAL A 45 -23.79 -30.34 28.42
N HIS A 46 -22.53 -30.81 28.48
CA HIS A 46 -21.95 -31.35 29.71
C HIS A 46 -20.82 -30.45 30.21
N LEU A 47 -20.95 -29.97 31.46
CA LEU A 47 -19.85 -29.36 32.20
C LEU A 47 -18.77 -30.40 32.50
N LEU A 48 -17.51 -30.05 32.25
CA LEU A 48 -16.37 -30.64 32.94
C LEU A 48 -15.46 -29.52 33.47
N ARG A 49 -15.18 -29.55 34.79
CA ARG A 49 -14.29 -28.62 35.47
C ARG A 49 -12.90 -29.23 35.62
N ARG A 50 -11.87 -28.41 35.39
CA ARG A 50 -10.50 -28.47 35.96
C ARG A 50 -9.82 -29.85 36.02
N ARG A 51 -8.77 -30.00 35.20
CA ARG A 51 -7.44 -30.31 35.74
C ARG A 51 -6.48 -29.19 35.31
N GLY A 52 -5.55 -28.83 36.18
CA GLY A 52 -4.61 -27.73 35.94
C GLY A 52 -3.36 -28.23 35.23
N LEU A 53 -2.80 -27.39 34.37
CA LEU A 53 -1.44 -27.50 33.86
C LEU A 53 -0.73 -26.18 34.19
N GLN A 54 0.38 -26.24 34.93
CA GLN A 54 1.25 -25.08 35.10
C GLN A 54 2.07 -24.93 33.83
N ILE A 55 1.84 -23.86 33.07
CA ILE A 55 2.75 -23.45 31.99
C ILE A 55 3.86 -22.63 32.65
N LEU A 56 5.10 -23.07 32.48
CA LEU A 56 6.29 -22.33 32.92
C LEU A 56 6.40 -21.03 32.14
N GLN A 57 6.40 -19.89 32.83
CA GLN A 57 6.75 -18.62 32.23
C GLN A 57 8.28 -18.53 32.09
N SER A 58 8.78 -18.73 30.88
CA SER A 58 10.09 -18.19 30.49
C SER A 58 9.93 -16.67 30.35
N ALA A 59 10.47 -15.92 31.31
CA ALA A 59 10.45 -14.46 31.26
C ALA A 59 11.63 -13.95 30.42
N ASP A 60 11.34 -13.24 29.32
CA ASP A 60 12.31 -12.36 28.67
C ASP A 60 11.60 -11.21 27.93
N GLY A 61 11.97 -9.97 28.26
CA GLY A 61 12.37 -9.02 27.22
C GLY A 61 11.39 -8.09 26.52
N ALA A 62 10.06 -8.08 26.76
CA ALA A 62 9.22 -6.95 26.31
C ALA A 62 7.87 -6.84 27.05
N SER A 63 7.66 -5.75 27.79
CA SER A 63 6.31 -5.34 28.20
C SER A 63 5.74 -4.40 27.13
N PRO A 64 4.64 -4.72 26.45
CA PRO A 64 3.96 -3.75 25.59
C PRO A 64 3.44 -2.62 26.48
N THR A 65 3.83 -1.39 26.20
CA THR A 65 3.27 -0.21 26.86
C THR A 65 1.78 -0.16 26.55
N THR A 66 0.93 -0.36 27.55
CA THR A 66 -0.53 -0.31 27.38
C THR A 66 -0.98 1.13 27.22
N SER A 67 -0.71 1.72 26.04
CA SER A 67 -1.41 2.91 25.59
C SER A 67 -2.89 2.57 25.51
N THR A 68 -3.69 3.23 26.36
CA THR A 68 -5.15 3.11 26.30
C THR A 68 -5.59 3.61 24.94
N SER A 69 -6.23 2.74 24.13
CA SER A 69 -6.76 3.10 22.83
C SER A 69 -7.59 4.40 22.94
N PRO A 70 -7.36 5.43 22.10
CA PRO A 70 -8.12 6.67 22.15
C PRO A 70 -9.64 6.47 22.01
N CYS A 71 -10.04 5.37 21.38
CA CYS A 71 -11.44 4.99 21.15
C CYS A 71 -12.01 4.05 22.21
N ALA A 72 -11.24 3.59 23.21
CA ALA A 72 -11.68 2.58 24.18
C ALA A 72 -12.76 3.07 25.16
N SER A 73 -12.92 4.39 25.31
CA SER A 73 -13.99 5.01 26.11
C SER A 73 -15.23 5.37 25.29
N ASP A 74 -15.10 5.48 23.96
CA ASP A 74 -16.24 5.64 23.09
C ASP A 74 -16.92 4.27 22.98
N PRO A 75 -18.26 4.17 23.15
CA PRO A 75 -18.93 2.91 22.89
C PRO A 75 -18.73 2.55 21.42
N VAL A 76 -18.62 1.26 21.11
CA VAL A 76 -18.87 0.78 19.75
C VAL A 76 -20.37 0.88 19.50
N SER A 77 -20.84 2.11 19.29
CA SER A 77 -21.94 2.31 18.37
C SER A 77 -21.53 1.67 17.06
N ALA A 78 -22.43 0.91 16.45
CA ALA A 78 -22.36 0.70 15.01
C ALA A 78 -22.47 2.06 14.29
N ALA A 79 -22.73 2.06 12.98
CA ALA A 79 -23.41 3.18 12.35
C ALA A 79 -24.87 3.30 12.86
N VAL A 80 -25.07 3.44 14.18
CA VAL A 80 -26.29 3.98 14.79
C VAL A 80 -26.24 5.49 14.53
N HIS A 81 -26.57 5.82 13.29
CA HIS A 81 -26.82 7.15 12.77
C HIS A 81 -27.50 8.05 13.82
N ASP A 82 -26.78 9.07 14.32
CA ASP A 82 -27.08 10.00 15.43
C ASP A 82 -28.27 10.95 15.13
N GLY A 83 -29.40 10.41 14.64
CA GLY A 83 -30.40 11.16 13.88
C GLY A 83 -29.88 11.69 12.53
N ARG A 84 -28.56 11.94 12.44
CA ARG A 84 -27.73 12.01 11.24
C ARG A 84 -27.77 10.67 10.52
N SER A 85 -28.85 10.46 9.78
CA SER A 85 -28.92 9.51 8.68
C SER A 85 -27.62 9.53 7.87
N LEU A 86 -27.32 8.43 7.17
CA LEU A 86 -26.57 8.55 5.91
C LEU A 86 -27.09 9.78 5.14
N PRO A 87 -26.23 10.54 4.45
CA PRO A 87 -26.69 11.59 3.55
C PRO A 87 -27.35 10.97 2.31
N ILE A 88 -28.54 10.40 2.51
CA ILE A 88 -29.70 10.64 1.66
C ILE A 88 -29.58 12.11 1.25
N PRO A 89 -29.42 12.44 -0.05
CA PRO A 89 -29.23 13.81 -0.47
C PRO A 89 -30.32 14.68 0.14
N ARG A 90 -29.95 15.56 1.09
CA ARG A 90 -30.93 16.36 1.84
C ARG A 90 -31.83 17.02 0.80
N LYS A 91 -33.17 16.98 0.98
CA LYS A 91 -34.07 17.60 0.02
C LYS A 91 -33.73 19.10 -0.09
N GLY A 92 -33.10 19.50 -1.20
CA GLY A 92 -32.53 20.84 -1.39
C GLY A 92 -31.00 20.96 -1.33
N THR A 93 -30.22 19.89 -1.23
CA THR A 93 -28.76 19.96 -1.50
C THR A 93 -28.54 20.36 -2.96
N PRO A 94 -27.81 21.45 -3.25
CA PRO A 94 -27.50 21.86 -4.63
C PRO A 94 -26.57 20.86 -5.35
N ALA A 95 -26.42 21.05 -6.66
CA ALA A 95 -25.63 20.19 -7.55
C ALA A 95 -24.15 20.04 -7.11
N PHE A 96 -23.58 18.87 -7.40
CA PHE A 96 -22.14 18.52 -7.42
C PHE A 96 -21.24 19.26 -6.40
N VAL A 97 -21.14 18.70 -5.20
CA VAL A 97 -20.16 19.09 -4.17
C VAL A 97 -18.74 18.92 -4.72
N SER A 98 -17.90 19.95 -4.60
CA SER A 98 -16.49 19.88 -5.02
C SER A 98 -15.63 19.20 -3.95
N CYS A 99 -14.51 18.59 -4.35
CA CYS A 99 -13.56 17.95 -3.44
C CYS A 99 -12.22 18.69 -3.50
N LYS A 100 -11.75 19.20 -2.35
CA LYS A 100 -10.46 19.90 -2.23
C LYS A 100 -9.61 19.36 -1.10
N ALA A 101 -8.29 19.45 -1.26
CA ALA A 101 -7.38 19.24 -0.15
C ALA A 101 -7.36 20.48 0.76
N VAL A 102 -7.31 20.30 2.07
CA VAL A 102 -7.34 21.40 3.06
C VAL A 102 -6.20 21.36 4.08
N GLY A 103 -5.50 20.23 4.19
CA GLY A 103 -4.36 20.05 5.08
C GLY A 103 -3.52 18.86 4.61
N VAL A 104 -2.22 18.91 4.85
CA VAL A 104 -1.24 17.89 4.47
C VAL A 104 -0.21 17.70 5.58
N GLY A 105 0.37 16.51 5.67
CA GLY A 105 1.33 16.15 6.72
C GLY A 105 2.17 14.95 6.31
N TYR A 106 3.31 14.74 6.96
CA TYR A 106 4.21 13.65 6.61
C TYR A 106 5.09 13.20 7.78
N ALA A 107 5.47 11.93 7.76
CA ALA A 107 6.40 11.35 8.72
C ALA A 107 7.31 10.33 8.03
N VAL A 108 8.57 10.30 8.43
CA VAL A 108 9.62 9.43 7.88
C VAL A 108 10.44 8.84 9.03
N PRO A 109 11.08 7.67 8.83
CA PRO A 109 11.96 7.09 9.84
C PRO A 109 13.08 8.04 10.28
N THR A 110 13.46 7.94 11.55
CA THR A 110 14.65 8.56 12.16
C THR A 110 15.93 8.10 11.47
N ALA A 111 16.07 6.77 11.30
CA ALA A 111 17.23 6.14 10.70
C ALA A 111 17.40 6.50 9.21
N GLU A 112 18.64 6.81 8.86
CA GLU A 112 19.06 7.31 7.55
C GLU A 112 20.12 6.38 6.97
N LEU A 113 19.94 5.99 5.70
CA LEU A 113 20.89 5.17 4.94
C LEU A 113 21.40 6.01 3.76
N THR A 114 22.71 6.26 3.72
CA THR A 114 23.33 7.10 2.68
C THR A 114 23.87 6.26 1.53
N ASN A 115 24.15 6.90 0.39
CA ASN A 115 24.84 6.23 -0.71
C ASN A 115 26.23 5.69 -0.30
N ALA A 116 26.96 6.42 0.55
CA ALA A 116 28.25 6.01 1.11
C ALA A 116 28.14 4.80 2.08
N ASP A 117 26.92 4.42 2.49
CA ASP A 117 26.69 3.15 3.20
C ASP A 117 26.42 2.01 2.23
N LEU A 118 25.72 2.26 1.12
CA LEU A 118 25.50 1.28 0.05
C LEU A 118 26.81 0.89 -0.67
N GLU A 119 27.76 1.81 -0.79
CA GLU A 119 29.14 1.55 -1.25
C GLU A 119 29.86 0.45 -0.44
N LYS A 120 29.46 0.22 0.81
CA LYS A 120 30.03 -0.80 1.70
C LYS A 120 29.35 -2.18 1.53
N VAL A 121 28.27 -2.25 0.76
CA VAL A 121 27.38 -3.42 0.65
C VAL A 121 27.34 -3.97 -0.79
N VAL A 122 27.35 -3.10 -1.80
CA VAL A 122 27.29 -3.49 -3.23
C VAL A 122 28.28 -2.68 -4.08
N GLU A 123 28.69 -3.23 -5.23
CA GLU A 123 29.52 -2.52 -6.23
C GLU A 123 28.76 -1.32 -6.83
N THR A 124 28.94 -0.13 -6.26
CA THR A 124 28.28 1.11 -6.66
C THR A 124 29.12 2.32 -6.20
N THR A 125 28.72 3.54 -6.57
CA THR A 125 29.24 4.79 -5.97
C THR A 125 28.13 5.83 -5.81
N ASP A 126 28.30 6.78 -4.89
CA ASP A 126 27.42 7.94 -4.71
C ASP A 126 27.19 8.71 -6.02
N GLU A 127 28.28 9.05 -6.74
CA GLU A 127 28.24 9.68 -8.06
C GLU A 127 27.38 8.89 -9.07
N TRP A 128 27.51 7.55 -9.08
CA TRP A 128 26.77 6.66 -9.98
C TRP A 128 25.28 6.57 -9.60
N ILE A 129 24.97 6.55 -8.30
CA ILE A 129 23.59 6.55 -7.80
C ILE A 129 22.94 7.90 -8.11
N GLN A 130 23.54 9.03 -7.72
CA GLN A 130 23.01 10.38 -7.95
C GLN A 130 22.77 10.64 -9.44
N THR A 131 23.74 10.36 -10.30
CA THR A 131 23.60 10.55 -11.77
C THR A 131 22.47 9.73 -12.38
N ARG A 132 22.14 8.56 -11.82
CA ARG A 132 21.10 7.67 -12.35
C ARG A 132 19.72 7.87 -11.73
N THR A 133 19.68 8.31 -10.48
CA THR A 133 18.46 8.30 -9.65
C THR A 133 18.08 9.68 -9.12
N GLY A 134 19.04 10.55 -8.81
CA GLY A 134 18.85 11.76 -8.01
C GLY A 134 18.80 11.53 -6.49
N ILE A 135 19.03 10.30 -6.02
CA ILE A 135 19.02 9.91 -4.60
C ILE A 135 20.41 10.13 -4.01
N LYS A 136 20.49 10.80 -2.86
CA LYS A 136 21.71 10.90 -2.02
C LYS A 136 21.62 10.00 -0.78
N LYS A 137 20.40 9.82 -0.29
CA LYS A 137 20.06 9.06 0.90
C LYS A 137 18.58 8.70 0.93
N ARG A 138 18.22 7.84 1.88
CA ARG A 138 16.86 7.37 2.14
C ARG A 138 16.63 7.22 3.65
N ARG A 139 15.36 7.18 4.05
CA ARG A 139 14.94 6.82 5.41
C ARG A 139 14.40 5.39 5.41
N ILE A 140 14.71 4.64 6.47
CA ILE A 140 14.47 3.19 6.56
C ILE A 140 13.95 2.84 7.95
N LEU A 141 12.89 2.03 8.05
CA LEU A 141 12.40 1.52 9.33
C LEU A 141 13.40 0.53 9.95
N ASN A 142 13.86 0.84 11.16
CA ASN A 142 14.81 0.02 11.93
C ASN A 142 14.18 -0.67 13.16
N GLY A 143 12.88 -0.48 13.41
CA GLY A 143 12.16 -0.98 14.59
C GLY A 143 11.88 0.05 15.69
N GLU A 144 12.40 1.29 15.59
CA GLU A 144 12.02 2.39 16.51
C GLU A 144 10.56 2.85 16.32
N SER A 145 9.98 2.58 15.15
CA SER A 145 8.60 2.86 14.78
C SER A 145 8.10 1.81 13.77
N SER A 146 6.79 1.70 13.62
CA SER A 146 6.11 0.92 12.58
C SER A 146 5.59 1.83 11.45
N LEU A 147 5.12 1.26 10.34
CA LEU A 147 4.58 2.04 9.22
C LEU A 147 3.26 2.71 9.61
N GLN A 148 2.41 2.01 10.36
CA GLN A 148 1.16 2.54 10.91
C GLN A 148 1.39 3.68 11.92
N ASP A 149 2.51 3.70 12.66
CA ASP A 149 2.90 4.84 13.51
C ASP A 149 3.21 6.09 12.67
N LEU A 150 3.98 5.94 11.59
CA LEU A 150 4.29 7.03 10.67
C LEU A 150 3.00 7.53 9.98
N ALA A 151 2.13 6.62 9.54
CA ALA A 151 0.83 6.96 8.95
C ALA A 151 -0.05 7.74 9.93
N ALA A 152 -0.10 7.33 11.21
CA ALA A 152 -0.81 8.06 12.26
C ALA A 152 -0.18 9.42 12.58
N SER A 153 1.15 9.56 12.50
CA SER A 153 1.82 10.85 12.68
C SER A 153 1.54 11.83 11.54
N ALA A 154 1.76 11.40 10.29
CA ALA A 154 1.43 12.19 9.10
C ALA A 154 -0.03 12.64 9.08
N SER A 155 -0.94 11.78 9.55
CA SER A 155 -2.37 12.07 9.69
C SER A 155 -2.67 13.13 10.74
N ARG A 156 -2.00 13.10 11.90
CA ARG A 156 -2.13 14.13 12.94
C ARG A 156 -1.64 15.48 12.45
N ASP A 157 -0.53 15.52 11.70
CA ASP A 157 -0.01 16.75 11.11
C ASP A 157 -0.96 17.34 10.06
N ALA A 158 -1.52 16.49 9.18
CA ALA A 158 -2.49 16.91 8.16
C ALA A 158 -3.78 17.46 8.77
N LEU A 159 -4.28 16.86 9.86
CA LEU A 159 -5.42 17.36 10.63
C LEU A 159 -5.10 18.66 11.38
N SER A 160 -3.92 18.75 12.00
CA SER A 160 -3.47 19.95 12.69
C SER A 160 -3.32 21.15 11.75
N MET A 161 -2.86 20.91 10.51
CA MET A 161 -2.72 21.96 9.49
C MET A 161 -4.07 22.56 9.06
N CYS A 162 -5.14 21.76 8.96
CA CYS A 162 -6.48 22.24 8.59
C CYS A 162 -7.38 22.59 9.78
N GLY A 163 -6.94 22.34 11.01
CA GLY A 163 -7.68 22.62 12.24
C GLY A 163 -8.87 21.69 12.52
N LEU A 164 -8.98 20.56 11.80
CA LEU A 164 -10.00 19.53 12.08
C LEU A 164 -9.59 18.64 13.25
N LYS A 165 -10.59 18.08 13.95
CA LYS A 165 -10.37 17.06 14.98
C LYS A 165 -10.54 15.69 14.34
N ALA A 166 -9.82 14.69 14.84
CA ALA A 166 -9.89 13.33 14.27
C ALA A 166 -11.32 12.76 14.24
N LYS A 167 -12.14 13.05 15.26
CA LYS A 167 -13.57 12.71 15.31
C LYS A 167 -14.47 13.41 14.26
N ASP A 168 -13.94 14.38 13.53
CA ASP A 168 -14.63 15.07 12.44
C ASP A 168 -14.34 14.41 11.08
N VAL A 169 -13.48 13.38 11.03
CA VAL A 169 -13.19 12.54 9.84
C VAL A 169 -14.29 11.48 9.70
N ASP A 170 -14.85 11.35 8.50
CA ASP A 170 -15.88 10.33 8.20
C ASP A 170 -15.27 9.04 7.60
N LEU A 171 -14.14 9.15 6.91
CA LEU A 171 -13.46 8.05 6.22
C LEU A 171 -11.93 8.20 6.26
N VAL A 172 -11.23 7.09 6.50
CA VAL A 172 -9.78 6.94 6.33
C VAL A 172 -9.50 5.98 5.17
N ILE A 173 -8.68 6.40 4.21
CA ILE A 173 -8.14 5.54 3.13
C ILE A 173 -6.63 5.47 3.28
N LEU A 174 -6.07 4.28 3.49
CA LEU A 174 -4.63 4.06 3.50
C LEU A 174 -4.16 3.41 2.20
N ALA A 175 -3.54 4.20 1.33
CA ALA A 175 -2.87 3.68 0.14
C ALA A 175 -1.50 3.10 0.54
N THR A 176 -1.37 1.77 0.50
CA THR A 176 -0.13 1.07 0.83
C THR A 176 0.05 -0.21 -0.01
N SER A 177 1.26 -0.73 -0.08
CA SER A 177 1.58 -2.06 -0.61
C SER A 177 2.58 -2.81 0.28
N SER A 178 2.79 -2.34 1.51
CA SER A 178 3.70 -2.93 2.49
C SER A 178 3.27 -2.69 3.96
N PRO A 179 1.99 -2.96 4.32
CA PRO A 179 1.45 -2.72 5.65
C PRO A 179 2.15 -3.53 6.75
N ASP A 180 1.90 -3.16 8.01
CA ASP A 180 2.33 -3.91 9.18
C ASP A 180 1.41 -5.13 9.46
N ASP A 181 0.10 -5.01 9.23
CA ASP A 181 -0.86 -6.13 9.23
C ASP A 181 -1.34 -6.46 7.81
N LEU A 182 -1.38 -7.75 7.47
CA LEU A 182 -1.88 -8.26 6.18
C LEU A 182 -3.39 -8.00 5.98
N PHE A 183 -4.13 -7.75 7.06
CA PHE A 183 -5.54 -7.35 7.02
C PHE A 183 -5.76 -5.82 6.91
N GLY A 184 -4.70 -5.00 6.94
CA GLY A 184 -4.72 -3.57 6.66
C GLY A 184 -4.58 -2.67 7.90
N ASP A 185 -3.76 -1.63 7.78
CA ASP A 185 -3.39 -0.74 8.90
C ASP A 185 -4.35 0.45 9.07
N ALA A 186 -5.26 0.72 8.12
CA ALA A 186 -6.12 1.91 8.16
C ALA A 186 -6.98 1.97 9.44
N THR A 187 -7.44 0.82 9.93
CA THR A 187 -8.24 0.71 11.16
C THR A 187 -7.41 1.02 12.41
N TYR A 188 -6.15 0.58 12.46
CA TYR A 188 -5.20 0.98 13.50
C TYR A 188 -4.99 2.49 13.47
N VAL A 189 -4.72 3.07 12.28
CA VAL A 189 -4.46 4.51 12.14
C VAL A 189 -5.66 5.33 12.61
N ALA A 190 -6.88 4.98 12.19
CA ALA A 190 -8.12 5.64 12.64
C ALA A 190 -8.24 5.63 14.18
N ASN A 191 -7.99 4.49 14.82
CA ASN A 191 -7.94 4.39 16.28
C ASN A 191 -6.80 5.22 16.90
N ALA A 192 -5.59 5.16 16.35
CA ALA A 192 -4.39 5.81 16.87
C ALA A 192 -4.41 7.35 16.77
N ILE A 193 -5.28 7.92 15.93
CA ILE A 193 -5.54 9.38 15.86
C ILE A 193 -6.82 9.80 16.59
N GLY A 194 -7.69 8.87 16.99
CA GLY A 194 -8.99 9.19 17.61
C GLY A 194 -10.12 9.50 16.62
N ALA A 195 -10.07 8.93 15.42
CA ALA A 195 -11.14 9.00 14.41
C ALA A 195 -12.17 7.87 14.62
N CYS A 196 -12.69 7.76 15.84
CA CYS A 196 -13.36 6.55 16.35
C CYS A 196 -14.69 6.19 15.67
N GLY A 197 -15.31 7.12 14.95
CA GLY A 197 -16.52 6.90 14.14
C GLY A 197 -16.28 6.81 12.63
N ALA A 198 -15.01 6.91 12.17
CA ALA A 198 -14.69 6.86 10.75
C ALA A 198 -14.75 5.43 10.20
N VAL A 199 -15.22 5.29 8.97
CA VAL A 199 -14.91 4.08 8.19
C VAL A 199 -13.41 4.09 7.88
N ALA A 200 -12.75 2.93 7.85
CA ALA A 200 -11.33 2.84 7.54
C ALA A 200 -11.04 1.61 6.66
N PHE A 201 -10.28 1.79 5.57
CA PHE A 201 -9.82 0.68 4.72
C PHE A 201 -8.53 0.98 3.97
N ASP A 202 -7.84 -0.08 3.56
CA ASP A 202 -6.58 -0.03 2.82
C ASP A 202 -6.81 -0.16 1.30
N LEU A 203 -5.95 0.46 0.50
CA LEU A 203 -6.03 0.51 -0.97
C LEU A 203 -4.68 0.19 -1.60
N THR A 204 -4.59 -0.95 -2.27
CA THR A 204 -3.33 -1.45 -2.87
C THR A 204 -3.26 -1.16 -4.36
N ALA A 205 -2.49 -0.14 -4.75
CA ALA A 205 -2.11 0.11 -6.15
C ALA A 205 -0.63 0.57 -6.29
N ALA A 206 0.23 0.14 -5.37
CA ALA A 206 1.65 0.51 -5.30
C ALA A 206 1.86 2.03 -5.44
N CYS A 207 2.87 2.46 -6.20
CA CYS A 207 3.22 3.86 -6.40
C CYS A 207 2.13 4.75 -7.05
N SER A 208 1.02 4.18 -7.57
CA SER A 208 -0.14 4.97 -8.01
C SER A 208 -1.21 5.13 -6.93
N GLY A 209 -1.08 4.40 -5.80
CA GLY A 209 -2.09 4.25 -4.74
C GLY A 209 -2.62 5.57 -4.18
N PHE A 210 -1.77 6.56 -3.91
CA PHE A 210 -2.25 7.85 -3.40
C PHE A 210 -3.11 8.61 -4.42
N LEU A 211 -2.79 8.53 -5.73
CA LEU A 211 -3.60 9.15 -6.79
C LEU A 211 -4.92 8.40 -6.99
N PHE A 212 -4.89 7.07 -6.95
CA PHE A 212 -6.10 6.25 -7.00
C PHE A 212 -7.00 6.54 -5.78
N GLY A 213 -6.43 6.58 -4.59
CA GLY A 213 -7.12 6.94 -3.35
C GLY A 213 -7.66 8.38 -3.35
N MET A 214 -6.98 9.33 -3.97
CA MET A 214 -7.48 10.71 -4.16
C MET A 214 -8.73 10.75 -5.03
N VAL A 215 -8.76 9.99 -6.13
CA VAL A 215 -9.96 9.86 -6.96
C VAL A 215 -11.06 9.08 -6.24
N THR A 216 -10.76 7.98 -5.55
CA THR A 216 -11.74 7.23 -4.76
C THR A 216 -12.37 8.10 -3.66
N ALA A 217 -11.57 8.86 -2.92
CA ALA A 217 -12.05 9.82 -1.93
C ALA A 217 -12.90 10.93 -2.55
N SER A 218 -12.51 11.45 -3.73
CA SER A 218 -13.30 12.46 -4.44
C SER A 218 -14.67 11.92 -4.84
N GLN A 219 -14.79 10.65 -5.24
CA GLN A 219 -16.09 10.06 -5.55
C GLN A 219 -17.01 9.99 -4.34
N PHE A 220 -16.51 9.60 -3.16
CA PHE A 220 -17.30 9.62 -1.92
C PHE A 220 -17.73 11.04 -1.48
N ILE A 221 -16.90 12.05 -1.72
CA ILE A 221 -17.22 13.45 -1.43
C ILE A 221 -18.21 14.04 -2.44
N GLN A 222 -18.01 13.80 -3.74
CA GLN A 222 -18.84 14.34 -4.83
C GLN A 222 -20.24 13.71 -4.86
N THR A 223 -20.37 12.43 -4.47
CA THR A 223 -21.67 11.78 -4.23
C THR A 223 -22.32 12.20 -2.91
N GLY A 224 -21.61 12.98 -2.08
CA GLY A 224 -22.11 13.51 -0.81
C GLY A 224 -22.14 12.53 0.35
N VAL A 225 -21.59 11.32 0.19
CA VAL A 225 -21.57 10.24 1.22
C VAL A 225 -20.75 10.64 2.44
N TYR A 226 -19.59 11.27 2.22
CA TYR A 226 -18.68 11.75 3.26
C TYR A 226 -18.31 13.22 3.04
N ARG A 227 -17.90 13.91 4.11
CA ARG A 227 -17.51 15.33 4.09
C ARG A 227 -16.03 15.55 4.30
N ASN A 228 -15.39 14.76 5.16
CA ASN A 228 -13.97 14.83 5.47
C ASN A 228 -13.36 13.43 5.31
N VAL A 229 -12.50 13.26 4.32
CA VAL A 229 -11.77 12.01 4.05
C VAL A 229 -10.29 12.25 4.34
N LEU A 230 -9.73 11.44 5.25
CA LEU A 230 -8.30 11.36 5.49
C LEU A 230 -7.70 10.36 4.50
N LEU A 231 -6.94 10.86 3.53
CA LEU A 231 -6.21 10.03 2.57
C LEU A 231 -4.74 9.96 2.98
N ILE A 232 -4.19 8.77 3.06
CA ILE A 232 -2.80 8.53 3.44
C ILE A 232 -2.14 7.72 2.32
N GLY A 233 -0.89 8.05 1.97
CA GLY A 233 0.02 7.17 1.25
C GLY A 233 1.14 6.75 2.20
N ALA A 234 1.36 5.45 2.39
CA ALA A 234 2.39 4.92 3.28
C ALA A 234 3.01 3.65 2.70
N ASP A 235 4.34 3.55 2.71
CA ASP A 235 5.04 2.32 2.32
C ASP A 235 6.35 2.16 3.08
N ALA A 236 6.70 0.91 3.37
CA ALA A 236 7.94 0.43 3.97
C ALA A 236 8.62 -0.59 3.02
N LEU A 237 8.89 -0.18 1.78
CA LEU A 237 9.42 -1.07 0.75
C LEU A 237 10.83 -1.60 1.03
N SER A 238 11.59 -0.97 1.93
CA SER A 238 12.90 -1.46 2.40
C SER A 238 12.87 -2.93 2.87
N ARG A 239 11.74 -3.35 3.46
CA ARG A 239 11.47 -4.69 3.98
C ARG A 239 11.50 -5.78 2.88
N TRP A 240 11.32 -5.37 1.63
CA TRP A 240 11.21 -6.25 0.47
C TRP A 240 12.34 -6.02 -0.56
N VAL A 241 13.34 -5.21 -0.24
CA VAL A 241 14.53 -5.00 -1.08
C VAL A 241 15.48 -6.19 -0.95
N ASP A 242 16.00 -6.68 -2.07
CA ASP A 242 17.23 -7.48 -2.07
C ASP A 242 18.41 -6.53 -1.98
N TRP A 243 19.02 -6.44 -0.79
CA TRP A 243 20.13 -5.53 -0.52
C TRP A 243 21.43 -5.90 -1.24
N SER A 244 21.51 -7.08 -1.88
CA SER A 244 22.59 -7.44 -2.80
C SER A 244 22.34 -7.00 -4.26
N ASP A 245 21.09 -6.73 -4.64
CA ASP A 245 20.77 -6.21 -5.97
C ASP A 245 20.91 -4.69 -6.07
N ARG A 246 22.06 -4.23 -6.58
CA ARG A 246 22.31 -2.81 -6.88
C ARG A 246 21.31 -2.16 -7.85
N ASN A 247 20.49 -2.93 -8.58
CA ASN A 247 19.49 -2.36 -9.50
C ASN A 247 18.23 -1.86 -8.76
N THR A 248 17.97 -2.38 -7.55
CA THR A 248 16.79 -2.02 -6.73
C THR A 248 17.14 -1.43 -5.36
N CYS A 249 18.22 -1.88 -4.71
CA CYS A 249 18.57 -1.44 -3.34
C CYS A 249 18.98 0.04 -3.22
N ILE A 250 19.27 0.69 -4.34
CA ILE A 250 19.54 2.13 -4.46
C ILE A 250 18.27 3.00 -4.53
N LEU A 251 17.09 2.41 -4.76
CA LEU A 251 15.87 3.15 -5.09
C LEU A 251 14.97 3.40 -3.88
N PHE A 252 14.51 2.35 -3.21
CA PHE A 252 13.38 2.44 -2.27
C PHE A 252 13.75 2.99 -0.89
N GLY A 253 12.87 3.82 -0.32
CA GLY A 253 12.91 4.24 1.07
C GLY A 253 11.52 4.15 1.68
N ASP A 254 11.42 4.44 2.98
CA ASP A 254 10.18 4.26 3.75
C ASP A 254 9.62 5.60 4.23
N GLY A 255 8.31 5.66 4.40
CA GLY A 255 7.63 6.83 4.98
C GLY A 255 6.12 6.83 4.79
N ALA A 256 5.48 7.85 5.36
CA ALA A 256 4.07 8.12 5.18
C ALA A 256 3.81 9.62 4.92
N GLY A 257 2.81 9.92 4.10
CA GLY A 257 2.28 11.26 3.91
C GLY A 257 0.76 11.22 3.84
N ALA A 258 0.09 12.23 4.38
CA ALA A 258 -1.36 12.32 4.44
C ALA A 258 -1.88 13.64 3.87
N ALA A 259 -3.11 13.60 3.36
CA ALA A 259 -3.88 14.75 2.92
C ALA A 259 -5.32 14.63 3.42
N VAL A 260 -5.85 15.71 3.99
CA VAL A 260 -7.26 15.84 4.33
C VAL A 260 -8.01 16.38 3.12
N LEU A 261 -8.93 15.59 2.58
CA LEU A 261 -9.83 15.96 1.48
C LEU A 261 -11.20 16.31 2.05
N GLN A 262 -11.79 17.42 1.59
CA GLN A 262 -13.00 18.01 2.16
C GLN A 262 -14.03 18.40 1.09
N ALA A 263 -15.30 18.18 1.42
CA ALA A 263 -16.48 18.66 0.72
C ALA A 263 -16.56 20.20 0.73
N ALA A 264 -16.49 20.80 -0.45
CA ALA A 264 -16.50 22.24 -0.66
C ALA A 264 -17.72 22.73 -1.48
N SER A 265 -17.87 24.05 -1.57
CA SER A 265 -18.95 24.67 -2.35
C SER A 265 -18.76 24.39 -3.85
N PRO A 266 -19.81 24.17 -4.65
CA PRO A 266 -19.71 24.12 -6.11
C PRO A 266 -19.16 25.42 -6.74
N THR A 267 -19.12 26.52 -5.97
CA THR A 267 -18.50 27.80 -6.35
C THR A 267 -17.06 27.96 -5.87
N ASP A 268 -16.55 27.07 -5.02
CA ASP A 268 -15.15 27.08 -4.58
C ASP A 268 -14.23 26.78 -5.77
N GLN A 269 -13.11 27.48 -5.85
CA GLN A 269 -12.15 27.32 -6.94
C GLN A 269 -11.05 26.32 -6.60
N ALA A 270 -10.79 26.04 -5.32
CA ALA A 270 -9.87 24.99 -4.91
C ALA A 270 -10.54 23.61 -5.09
N GLY A 271 -9.79 22.63 -5.60
CA GLY A 271 -10.29 21.27 -5.78
C GLY A 271 -9.62 20.46 -6.87
N ILE A 272 -10.01 19.19 -6.96
CA ILE A 272 -9.67 18.30 -8.08
C ILE A 272 -10.50 18.75 -9.30
N LEU A 273 -9.82 19.34 -10.29
CA LEU A 273 -10.44 19.91 -11.49
C LEU A 273 -10.72 18.83 -12.55
N GLY A 274 -9.84 17.83 -12.66
CA GLY A 274 -9.92 16.73 -13.61
C GLY A 274 -8.95 15.61 -13.24
N PHE A 275 -9.21 14.38 -13.71
CA PHE A 275 -8.37 13.21 -13.43
C PHE A 275 -8.42 12.17 -14.55
N SER A 276 -7.45 11.27 -14.56
CA SER A 276 -7.40 10.07 -15.41
C SER A 276 -6.82 8.89 -14.62
N MET A 277 -7.27 7.66 -14.88
CA MET A 277 -6.76 6.43 -14.25
C MET A 277 -6.74 5.29 -15.26
N LYS A 278 -5.65 4.51 -15.27
CA LYS A 278 -5.37 3.43 -16.22
C LYS A 278 -4.56 2.29 -15.59
N SER A 279 -4.72 1.10 -16.13
CA SER A 279 -3.98 -0.11 -15.74
C SER A 279 -3.71 -1.01 -16.94
N ASP A 280 -2.55 -1.69 -16.94
CA ASP A 280 -2.19 -2.72 -17.91
C ASP A 280 -1.59 -3.96 -17.21
N GLY A 281 -2.48 -4.90 -16.86
CA GLY A 281 -2.13 -6.17 -16.22
C GLY A 281 -1.27 -7.11 -17.08
N ARG A 282 -1.13 -6.86 -18.38
CA ARG A 282 -0.29 -7.66 -19.31
C ARG A 282 1.20 -7.38 -19.14
N ARG A 283 1.55 -6.43 -18.27
CA ARG A 283 2.93 -5.96 -17.98
C ARG A 283 3.28 -6.07 -16.50
N ARG A 284 2.46 -6.80 -15.72
CA ARG A 284 2.58 -6.93 -14.26
C ARG A 284 3.93 -7.47 -13.79
N GLU A 285 4.57 -8.27 -14.63
CA GLU A 285 5.87 -8.90 -14.41
C GLU A 285 7.05 -7.92 -14.53
N GLN A 286 6.86 -6.72 -15.10
CA GLN A 286 7.92 -5.72 -15.22
C GLN A 286 8.26 -5.02 -13.89
N LEU A 287 7.36 -5.06 -12.90
CA LEU A 287 7.59 -4.59 -11.53
C LEU A 287 6.65 -5.33 -10.57
N THR A 288 7.19 -6.23 -9.73
CA THR A 288 6.36 -7.11 -8.90
C THR A 288 7.04 -7.57 -7.61
N LEU A 289 6.24 -7.66 -6.54
CA LEU A 289 6.48 -8.52 -5.37
C LEU A 289 5.68 -9.81 -5.59
N ALA A 290 6.31 -10.80 -6.22
CA ALA A 290 5.66 -12.07 -6.53
C ALA A 290 5.51 -12.94 -5.28
N TYR A 291 4.41 -13.69 -5.18
CA TYR A 291 4.26 -14.73 -4.14
C TYR A 291 5.44 -15.71 -4.19
N GLY A 292 6.03 -15.97 -3.02
CA GLY A 292 7.22 -16.81 -2.84
C GLY A 292 7.00 -17.99 -1.90
N GLY A 293 5.73 -18.26 -1.53
CA GLY A 293 5.39 -19.26 -0.52
C GLY A 293 5.82 -20.68 -0.89
N SER A 294 6.05 -21.49 0.14
CA SER A 294 6.59 -22.85 0.05
C SER A 294 5.59 -23.90 0.51
N ASP A 295 5.65 -25.09 -0.08
CA ASP A 295 4.91 -26.24 0.40
C ASP A 295 5.30 -26.63 1.84
N HIS A 296 4.32 -27.11 2.59
CA HIS A 296 4.43 -27.54 3.97
C HIS A 296 3.52 -28.74 4.21
N VAL A 297 4.11 -29.87 4.61
CA VAL A 297 3.37 -31.10 4.90
C VAL A 297 2.78 -31.03 6.30
N LEU A 298 1.46 -31.15 6.41
CA LEU A 298 0.77 -31.36 7.68
C LEU A 298 0.94 -32.81 8.12
N ASN A 299 1.44 -33.01 9.35
CA ASN A 299 1.53 -34.33 9.97
C ASN A 299 0.17 -34.74 10.58
N THR A 300 -0.77 -35.13 9.72
CA THR A 300 -2.06 -35.73 10.08
C THR A 300 -1.92 -37.19 10.52
N SER A 301 -1.19 -37.40 11.63
CA SER A 301 -0.75 -38.70 12.11
C SER A 301 -1.86 -39.55 12.77
N GLU A 302 -2.76 -40.07 11.95
CA GLU A 302 -3.53 -41.29 12.28
C GLU A 302 -4.06 -42.04 11.03
N PHE A 303 -4.29 -41.32 9.91
CA PHE A 303 -4.99 -41.87 8.73
C PHE A 303 -4.08 -42.23 7.53
N GLY A 304 -2.77 -41.99 7.60
CA GLY A 304 -1.81 -42.28 6.52
C GLY A 304 -1.78 -41.25 5.38
N ASP A 305 -2.86 -40.48 5.20
CA ASP A 305 -2.88 -39.34 4.28
C ASP A 305 -2.05 -38.16 4.80
N HIS A 306 -1.20 -37.62 3.91
CA HIS A 306 -0.41 -36.41 4.14
C HIS A 306 -1.02 -35.24 3.36
N HIS A 307 -1.56 -34.24 4.06
CA HIS A 307 -2.03 -33.01 3.41
C HIS A 307 -0.88 -32.02 3.22
N VAL A 308 -0.71 -31.51 1.99
CA VAL A 308 0.19 -30.40 1.69
C VAL A 308 -0.60 -29.09 1.73
N VAL A 309 -0.11 -28.12 2.48
CA VAL A 309 -0.57 -26.71 2.46
C VAL A 309 0.60 -25.81 2.08
N THR A 310 0.35 -24.56 1.70
CA THR A 310 1.43 -23.59 1.45
C THR A 310 1.60 -22.63 2.62
N ARG A 311 2.85 -22.33 2.99
CA ARG A 311 3.18 -21.22 3.89
C ARG A 311 3.46 -19.97 3.04
N GLY A 312 2.61 -18.96 3.20
CA GLY A 312 2.72 -17.71 2.43
C GLY A 312 3.99 -16.91 2.73
N SER A 313 4.56 -16.33 1.67
CA SER A 313 5.62 -15.33 1.70
C SER A 313 5.63 -14.56 0.36
N TYR A 314 6.41 -13.49 0.27
CA TYR A 314 6.68 -12.77 -0.98
C TYR A 314 8.18 -12.78 -1.28
N LYS A 315 8.52 -12.75 -2.57
CA LYS A 315 9.89 -12.57 -3.06
C LYS A 315 10.29 -11.09 -2.98
N PRO A 316 11.59 -10.77 -2.96
CA PRO A 316 12.05 -9.39 -3.08
C PRO A 316 11.55 -8.67 -4.34
N ILE A 317 11.63 -7.33 -4.35
CA ILE A 317 11.18 -6.50 -5.48
C ILE A 317 11.93 -6.89 -6.75
N TYR A 318 11.23 -7.47 -7.72
CA TYR A 318 11.72 -7.58 -9.09
C TYR A 318 11.31 -6.34 -9.89
N MET A 319 12.26 -5.70 -10.58
CA MET A 319 11.98 -4.56 -11.48
C MET A 319 12.81 -4.60 -12.77
N ASN A 320 12.14 -4.64 -13.91
CA ASN A 320 12.75 -4.33 -15.21
C ASN A 320 12.75 -2.81 -15.44
N GLY A 321 13.74 -2.13 -14.87
CA GLY A 321 13.85 -0.66 -14.92
C GLY A 321 13.81 -0.05 -16.33
N ARG A 322 14.20 -0.80 -17.38
CA ARG A 322 14.12 -0.34 -18.78
C ARG A 322 12.67 -0.21 -19.25
N GLU A 323 11.84 -1.22 -19.00
CA GLU A 323 10.45 -1.24 -19.47
C GLU A 323 9.53 -0.42 -18.55
N VAL A 324 9.90 -0.24 -17.27
CA VAL A 324 9.28 0.73 -16.35
C VAL A 324 9.62 2.18 -16.75
N PHE A 325 10.85 2.47 -17.18
CA PHE A 325 11.22 3.80 -17.69
C PHE A 325 10.43 4.15 -18.97
N LYS A 326 10.47 3.26 -19.98
CA LYS A 326 9.71 3.40 -21.24
C LYS A 326 8.19 3.52 -21.02
N PHE A 327 7.68 2.90 -19.96
CA PHE A 327 6.28 3.01 -19.54
C PHE A 327 6.00 4.43 -19.05
N ALA A 328 6.70 4.88 -18.01
CA ALA A 328 6.42 6.17 -17.38
C ALA A 328 6.55 7.35 -18.36
N THR A 329 7.65 7.41 -19.13
CA THR A 329 7.92 8.53 -20.07
C THR A 329 7.05 8.51 -21.33
N ARG A 330 6.18 7.51 -21.48
CA ARG A 330 5.15 7.43 -22.53
C ARG A 330 3.74 7.66 -22.00
N GLU A 331 3.36 6.93 -20.96
CA GLU A 331 1.97 6.87 -20.49
C GLU A 331 1.59 7.99 -19.51
N VAL A 332 2.55 8.51 -18.72
CA VAL A 332 2.30 9.56 -17.73
C VAL A 332 1.98 10.91 -18.37
N PRO A 333 2.71 11.39 -19.41
CA PRO A 333 2.33 12.62 -20.12
C PRO A 333 0.93 12.53 -20.74
N THR A 334 0.56 11.38 -21.30
CA THR A 334 -0.79 11.15 -21.86
C THR A 334 -1.87 11.17 -20.78
N ALA A 335 -1.63 10.54 -19.62
CA ALA A 335 -2.56 10.60 -18.50
C ALA A 335 -2.72 12.03 -17.95
N ILE A 336 -1.64 12.80 -17.88
CA ILE A 336 -1.69 14.23 -17.49
C ILE A 336 -2.49 15.04 -18.51
N GLN A 337 -2.28 14.84 -19.81
CA GLN A 337 -3.06 15.52 -20.86
C GLN A 337 -4.56 15.21 -20.73
N GLU A 338 -4.94 13.94 -20.58
CA GLU A 338 -6.36 13.55 -20.39
C GLU A 338 -6.97 14.18 -19.12
N ALA A 339 -6.17 14.36 -18.06
CA ALA A 339 -6.62 15.02 -16.84
C ALA A 339 -6.76 16.55 -17.01
N LEU A 340 -5.93 17.18 -17.85
CA LEU A 340 -6.05 18.59 -18.27
C LEU A 340 -7.26 18.81 -19.17
N ASP A 341 -7.48 17.90 -20.14
CA ASP A 341 -8.64 17.91 -21.03
C ASP A 341 -9.95 17.79 -20.23
N HIS A 342 -10.00 16.88 -19.24
CA HIS A 342 -11.12 16.77 -18.29
C HIS A 342 -11.28 18.01 -17.39
N ALA A 343 -10.20 18.70 -17.05
CA ALA A 343 -10.22 19.94 -16.27
C ALA A 343 -10.57 21.20 -17.09
N GLY A 344 -10.58 21.10 -18.43
CA GLY A 344 -10.82 22.22 -19.34
C GLY A 344 -9.74 23.31 -19.31
N ILE A 345 -8.48 22.95 -19.00
CA ILE A 345 -7.34 23.88 -18.93
C ILE A 345 -6.14 23.36 -19.74
N THR A 346 -5.18 24.23 -20.05
CA THR A 346 -3.96 23.87 -20.79
C THR A 346 -2.73 23.71 -19.87
N ILE A 347 -1.65 23.11 -20.39
CA ILE A 347 -0.42 22.84 -19.63
C ILE A 347 0.30 24.12 -19.18
N GLU A 348 0.14 25.23 -19.92
CA GLU A 348 0.68 26.55 -19.57
C GLU A 348 0.08 27.11 -18.27
N GLN A 349 -1.13 26.67 -17.92
CA GLN A 349 -1.84 27.05 -16.69
C GLN A 349 -1.40 26.22 -15.46
N VAL A 350 -0.50 25.25 -15.61
CA VAL A 350 0.02 24.44 -14.50
C VAL A 350 1.22 25.14 -13.87
N ASP A 351 1.12 25.48 -12.58
CA ASP A 351 2.21 26.08 -11.81
C ASP A 351 3.26 25.02 -11.42
N TRP A 352 2.80 23.84 -11.00
CA TRP A 352 3.67 22.79 -10.45
C TRP A 352 3.40 21.40 -11.04
N LEU A 353 4.47 20.66 -11.34
CA LEU A 353 4.43 19.26 -11.74
C LEU A 353 4.86 18.39 -10.54
N LEU A 354 3.96 17.56 -10.03
CA LEU A 354 4.19 16.68 -8.88
C LEU A 354 4.03 15.21 -9.27
N LEU A 355 5.16 14.56 -9.52
CA LEU A 355 5.19 13.16 -9.94
C LEU A 355 5.48 12.23 -8.77
N HIS A 356 5.06 10.97 -8.90
CA HIS A 356 5.63 9.88 -8.12
C HIS A 356 7.17 9.96 -8.18
N GLN A 357 7.80 10.04 -7.01
CA GLN A 357 9.24 10.18 -6.86
C GLN A 357 9.93 8.84 -7.16
N ALA A 358 9.97 8.45 -8.44
CA ALA A 358 10.55 7.18 -8.90
C ALA A 358 12.07 7.27 -9.09
N ASN A 359 12.49 8.28 -9.87
CA ASN A 359 13.86 8.72 -10.10
C ASN A 359 13.81 10.03 -10.89
N ILE A 360 14.84 10.88 -10.75
CA ILE A 360 14.90 12.19 -11.39
C ILE A 360 14.80 12.12 -12.92
N ARG A 361 15.35 11.07 -13.54
CA ARG A 361 15.38 10.93 -15.01
C ARG A 361 14.01 10.66 -15.63
N ILE A 362 13.09 10.00 -14.92
CA ILE A 362 11.68 9.91 -15.34
C ILE A 362 11.01 11.28 -15.19
N MET A 363 11.26 11.98 -14.09
CA MET A 363 10.62 13.27 -13.82
C MET A 363 11.04 14.34 -14.83
N ASP A 364 12.34 14.45 -15.11
CA ASP A 364 12.91 15.30 -16.17
C ASP A 364 12.27 14.96 -17.53
N SER A 365 12.29 13.69 -17.95
CA SER A 365 11.75 13.26 -19.24
C SER A 365 10.23 13.39 -19.38
N VAL A 366 9.48 13.51 -18.29
CA VAL A 366 8.04 13.82 -18.31
C VAL A 366 7.83 15.33 -18.38
N ALA A 367 8.60 16.14 -17.66
CA ALA A 367 8.57 17.60 -17.74
C ALA A 367 8.93 18.10 -19.15
N ASP A 368 10.05 17.64 -19.71
CA ASP A 368 10.49 17.94 -21.09
C ASP A 368 9.38 17.65 -22.11
N ARG A 369 8.69 16.52 -21.95
CA ARG A 369 7.64 16.06 -22.87
C ARG A 369 6.30 16.80 -22.71
N LEU A 370 6.12 17.50 -21.59
CA LEU A 370 5.01 18.43 -21.35
C LEU A 370 5.40 19.89 -21.65
N GLY A 371 6.64 20.17 -22.07
CA GLY A 371 7.14 21.53 -22.26
C GLY A 371 7.31 22.31 -20.96
N LEU A 372 7.29 21.65 -19.80
CA LEU A 372 7.46 22.29 -18.50
C LEU A 372 8.93 22.37 -18.11
N SER A 373 9.34 23.56 -17.65
CA SER A 373 10.69 23.79 -17.12
C SER A 373 10.90 23.06 -15.77
N ARG A 374 12.15 22.63 -15.53
CA ARG A 374 12.56 21.79 -14.38
C ARG A 374 12.31 22.45 -13.01
N ASP A 375 12.29 23.77 -12.93
CA ASP A 375 11.99 24.53 -11.71
C ASP A 375 10.52 24.39 -11.26
N LYS A 376 9.59 24.14 -12.19
CA LYS A 376 8.19 23.77 -11.89
C LYS A 376 8.06 22.34 -11.34
N VAL A 377 9.10 21.52 -11.35
CA VAL A 377 9.04 20.16 -10.79
C VAL A 377 9.17 20.20 -9.27
N LEU A 378 8.21 19.58 -8.59
CA LEU A 378 8.28 19.32 -7.15
C LEU A 378 8.97 17.98 -6.93
N ALA A 379 10.17 18.03 -6.36
CA ALA A 379 10.98 16.85 -6.07
C ALA A 379 11.70 16.97 -4.72
N ASN A 380 11.73 15.87 -3.98
CA ASN A 380 12.47 15.72 -2.72
C ASN A 380 13.19 14.36 -2.59
N LEU A 381 13.14 13.56 -3.65
CA LEU A 381 13.76 12.24 -3.81
C LEU A 381 15.19 12.14 -3.24
N GLU A 382 15.99 13.20 -3.31
CA GLU A 382 17.37 13.21 -2.80
C GLU A 382 17.48 12.86 -1.30
N LYS A 383 16.45 13.17 -0.52
CA LYS A 383 16.40 13.00 0.95
C LYS A 383 15.86 11.63 1.39
N TYR A 384 14.90 11.08 0.62
CA TYR A 384 14.05 9.97 1.06
C TYR A 384 14.12 8.74 0.15
N GLY A 385 14.60 8.88 -1.08
CA GLY A 385 14.44 7.85 -2.11
C GLY A 385 12.99 7.69 -2.57
N ASN A 386 12.73 6.57 -3.26
CA ASN A 386 11.40 6.21 -3.72
C ASN A 386 10.58 5.62 -2.56
N THR A 387 9.67 6.43 -2.01
CA THR A 387 8.73 6.04 -0.94
C THR A 387 7.36 5.58 -1.46
N SER A 388 7.30 5.05 -2.70
CA SER A 388 6.10 4.45 -3.31
C SER A 388 4.83 5.30 -3.13
N ALA A 389 3.78 4.82 -2.45
CA ALA A 389 2.52 5.56 -2.30
C ALA A 389 2.68 6.86 -1.49
N ALA A 390 3.63 6.91 -0.56
CA ALA A 390 3.90 8.09 0.27
C ALA A 390 4.61 9.23 -0.48
N SER A 391 5.25 8.93 -1.61
CA SER A 391 6.12 9.90 -2.31
C SER A 391 5.45 11.21 -2.70
N ILE A 392 4.20 11.14 -3.18
CA ILE A 392 3.42 12.32 -3.60
C ILE A 392 2.97 13.16 -2.40
N PRO A 393 2.32 12.63 -1.35
CA PRO A 393 1.93 13.44 -0.20
C PRO A 393 3.12 13.96 0.63
N ILE A 394 4.23 13.22 0.76
CA ILE A 394 5.45 13.75 1.41
C ILE A 394 5.97 14.97 0.64
N ALA A 395 6.13 14.87 -0.69
CA ALA A 395 6.61 15.97 -1.51
C ALA A 395 5.64 17.17 -1.56
N LEU A 396 4.32 16.92 -1.53
CA LEU A 396 3.31 17.96 -1.42
C LEU A 396 3.37 18.70 -0.08
N ALA A 397 3.50 17.95 1.03
CA ALA A 397 3.59 18.53 2.37
C ALA A 397 4.85 19.41 2.52
N GLU A 398 6.02 18.93 2.08
CA GLU A 398 7.24 19.75 2.05
C GLU A 398 7.11 20.98 1.15
N ALA A 399 6.48 20.86 -0.02
CA ALA A 399 6.35 21.97 -0.97
C ALA A 399 5.42 23.09 -0.47
N ILE A 400 4.39 22.74 0.30
CA ILE A 400 3.49 23.71 0.94
C ILE A 400 4.11 24.28 2.22
N SER A 401 4.68 23.45 3.11
CA SER A 401 5.33 23.95 4.34
C SER A 401 6.58 24.80 4.05
N GLY A 402 7.28 24.50 2.95
CA GLY A 402 8.39 25.31 2.42
C GLY A 402 7.97 26.53 1.59
N GLY A 403 6.66 26.79 1.44
CA GLY A 403 6.14 27.99 0.77
C GLY A 403 6.37 28.07 -0.74
N ARG A 404 6.71 26.94 -1.41
CA ARG A 404 6.75 26.87 -2.88
C ARG A 404 5.33 26.91 -3.44
N VAL A 405 4.51 25.94 -3.02
CA VAL A 405 3.09 25.83 -3.37
C VAL A 405 2.28 26.79 -2.51
N LYS A 406 1.40 27.56 -3.15
CA LYS A 406 0.55 28.58 -2.55
C LYS A 406 -0.92 28.35 -2.93
N LYS A 407 -1.82 28.98 -2.18
CA LYS A 407 -3.25 28.90 -2.45
C LYS A 407 -3.58 29.63 -3.76
N GLY A 408 -4.26 28.92 -4.66
CA GLY A 408 -4.54 29.33 -6.04
C GLY A 408 -3.76 28.52 -7.07
N ASP A 409 -2.60 27.97 -6.70
CA ASP A 409 -1.70 27.26 -7.61
C ASP A 409 -2.34 25.98 -8.17
N ILE A 410 -2.10 25.71 -9.45
CA ILE A 410 -2.56 24.51 -10.16
C ILE A 410 -1.42 23.49 -10.23
N ILE A 411 -1.65 22.32 -9.66
CA ILE A 411 -0.70 21.21 -9.57
C ILE A 411 -1.15 20.07 -10.49
N ALA A 412 -0.32 19.71 -11.48
CA ALA A 412 -0.47 18.47 -12.22
C ALA A 412 0.19 17.34 -11.41
N MET A 413 -0.63 16.51 -10.76
CA MET A 413 -0.17 15.36 -9.99
C MET A 413 -0.25 14.08 -10.83
N ALA A 414 0.75 13.19 -10.77
CA ALA A 414 0.64 11.86 -11.38
C ALA A 414 1.40 10.74 -10.65
N GLY A 415 0.71 9.65 -10.37
CA GLY A 415 1.24 8.44 -9.74
C GLY A 415 1.28 7.28 -10.73
N PHE A 416 2.36 6.48 -10.70
CA PHE A 416 2.60 5.40 -11.66
C PHE A 416 3.51 4.33 -11.07
N GLY A 417 3.20 3.04 -11.26
CA GLY A 417 3.95 1.96 -10.64
C GLY A 417 3.49 0.55 -11.04
N ALA A 418 3.62 -0.39 -10.09
CA ALA A 418 3.29 -1.81 -10.28
C ALA A 418 1.84 -2.04 -10.70
N GLY A 419 1.57 -3.16 -11.37
CA GLY A 419 0.27 -3.47 -11.97
C GLY A 419 0.35 -3.89 -13.46
N LEU A 420 0.88 -3.08 -14.38
CA LEU A 420 1.29 -1.68 -14.20
C LEU A 420 0.05 -0.77 -14.06
N SER A 421 0.11 0.19 -13.14
CA SER A 421 -0.99 1.12 -12.83
C SER A 421 -0.51 2.56 -12.90
N TRP A 422 -1.35 3.48 -13.36
CA TRP A 422 -1.04 4.91 -13.38
C TRP A 422 -2.29 5.79 -13.46
N GLY A 423 -2.16 7.02 -13.00
CA GLY A 423 -3.20 8.03 -13.09
C GLY A 423 -2.68 9.42 -12.80
N ALA A 424 -3.42 10.43 -13.25
CA ALA A 424 -3.13 11.83 -13.02
C ALA A 424 -4.34 12.56 -12.43
N ALA A 425 -4.09 13.61 -11.66
CA ALA A 425 -5.12 14.52 -11.16
C ALA A 425 -4.61 15.96 -11.27
N ILE A 426 -5.45 16.84 -11.76
CA ILE A 426 -5.21 18.29 -11.79
C ILE A 426 -5.88 18.87 -10.55
N VAL A 427 -5.09 19.44 -9.64
CA VAL A 427 -5.56 19.92 -8.35
C VAL A 427 -5.23 21.40 -8.20
N ARG A 428 -6.23 22.23 -7.89
CA ARG A 428 -6.01 23.61 -7.42
C ARG A 428 -6.02 23.63 -5.89
N TRP A 429 -4.95 24.17 -5.29
CA TRP A 429 -4.78 24.31 -3.83
C TRP A 429 -5.43 25.59 -3.29
#